data_AF-A0AAW2MRU4-F1
#
_entry.id   AF-A0AAW2MRU4-F1
#
_cell.length_a   1.000
_cell.length_b   1.000
_cell.length_c   1.000
_cell.angle_alpha   90.00
_cell.angle_beta   90.00
_cell.angle_gamma   90.00
#
_symmetry.space_group_name_H-M   'P 1'
#
loop_
_entity.id
_entity.type
_entity.pdbx_description
1 polymer ?
#
loop_
_entity_poly.entity_id
_entity_poly.type
_entity_poly.pdbx_seq_one_letter_code
_entity_poly.pdbx_strand_id
1 'polypeptide(L)'
;MAAQGLLWSSAKKCFTADDYVLVEKFCLDKYKFSRGDVVVFRSPSNYKEKNVKRIAALAGDWIHLPSLDTVRIPEGHCWVVGDNAACSVDSRSLGPIPLGLICGRITHVVWPPQRLGRVDGKNNILAEVQVDMLEEHRD
;
A
#
# COMPACT_ATOMS: atom_id res chain seq x y z
N MET A 1 19.48 12.85 -35.22
CA MET A 1 18.35 13.75 -34.87
C MET A 1 17.07 12.95 -35.02
N ALA A 2 16.24 12.94 -33.97
CA ALA A 2 14.95 12.28 -33.82
C ALA A 2 14.96 10.74 -33.65
N ALA A 3 15.27 10.29 -32.42
CA ALA A 3 14.67 9.07 -31.86
C ALA A 3 13.30 9.48 -31.30
N GLN A 4 12.23 9.01 -31.91
CA GLN A 4 10.86 9.41 -31.59
C GLN A 4 10.16 8.28 -30.81
N GLY A 5 9.76 8.60 -29.57
CA GLY A 5 8.57 8.07 -28.93
C GLY A 5 8.64 6.64 -28.38
N LEU A 6 9.47 6.41 -27.35
CA LEU A 6 9.22 5.28 -26.45
C LEU A 6 7.96 5.59 -25.62
N LEU A 7 6.92 4.83 -25.91
CA LEU A 7 5.62 4.77 -25.25
C LEU A 7 5.83 4.60 -23.73
N TRP A 8 5.71 5.68 -22.96
CA TRP A 8 5.75 5.60 -21.50
C TRP A 8 4.56 4.77 -21.03
N SER A 9 4.87 3.54 -20.62
CA SER A 9 3.95 2.55 -20.12
C SER A 9 3.09 3.14 -19.01
N SER A 10 1.77 3.10 -19.23
CA SER A 10 0.72 3.38 -18.28
C SER A 10 1.08 2.84 -16.89
N ALA A 11 1.42 3.74 -15.97
CA ALA A 11 1.39 3.45 -14.55
C ALA A 11 -0.04 2.96 -14.27
N LYS A 12 -0.20 1.66 -13.97
CA LYS A 12 -1.49 1.06 -13.63
C LYS A 12 -2.05 1.82 -12.44
N LYS A 13 -3.00 2.72 -12.69
CA LYS A 13 -3.77 3.43 -11.66
C LYS A 13 -4.47 2.36 -10.82
N CYS A 14 -3.98 2.13 -9.59
CA CYS A 14 -4.45 0.99 -8.80
C CYS A 14 -5.92 1.17 -8.36
N PHE A 15 -6.34 2.41 -8.06
CA PHE A 15 -7.74 2.78 -7.88
C PHE A 15 -8.02 4.21 -8.39
N THR A 16 -9.17 4.42 -9.02
CA THR A 16 -9.74 5.72 -9.40
C THR A 16 -10.92 6.05 -8.50
N ALA A 17 -11.26 7.34 -8.34
CA ALA A 17 -12.38 7.77 -7.48
C ALA A 17 -13.73 7.12 -7.86
N ASP A 18 -13.87 6.64 -9.10
CA ASP A 18 -15.08 6.01 -9.63
C ASP A 18 -15.12 4.47 -9.47
N ASP A 19 -14.17 3.89 -8.73
CA ASP A 19 -14.16 2.44 -8.48
C ASP A 19 -15.07 2.07 -7.32
N TYR A 20 -15.93 1.09 -7.56
CA TYR A 20 -16.65 0.41 -6.49
C TYR A 20 -15.89 -0.85 -6.12
N VAL A 21 -15.61 -1.01 -4.84
CA VAL A 21 -14.82 -2.11 -4.30
C VAL A 21 -15.62 -2.92 -3.28
N LEU A 22 -15.38 -4.23 -3.26
CA LEU A 22 -15.91 -5.11 -2.23
C LEU A 22 -14.97 -5.13 -1.03
N VAL A 23 -15.49 -4.65 0.11
CA VAL A 23 -14.78 -4.65 1.39
C VAL A 23 -15.27 -5.80 2.26
N GLU A 24 -14.39 -6.77 2.48
CA GLU A 24 -14.58 -7.87 3.42
C GLU A 24 -14.31 -7.39 4.85
N LYS A 25 -15.24 -7.68 5.78
CA LYS A 25 -15.10 -7.34 7.21
C LYS A 25 -14.80 -8.54 8.11
N PHE A 26 -14.95 -9.77 7.64
CA PHE A 26 -14.66 -10.98 8.42
C PHE A 26 -13.20 -11.08 8.87
N CYS A 27 -12.27 -10.43 8.16
CA CYS A 27 -10.88 -10.32 8.57
C CYS A 27 -10.69 -9.59 9.91
N LEU A 28 -11.67 -8.78 10.34
CA LEU A 28 -11.61 -8.00 11.58
C LEU A 28 -11.84 -8.84 12.84
N ASP A 29 -12.61 -9.93 12.76
CA ASP A 29 -12.96 -10.74 13.95
C ASP A 29 -11.72 -11.38 14.60
N LYS A 30 -10.71 -11.68 13.77
CA LYS A 30 -9.45 -12.32 14.20
C LYS A 30 -8.21 -11.51 13.78
N TYR A 31 -8.41 -10.29 13.27
CA TYR A 31 -7.35 -9.46 12.68
C TYR A 31 -6.40 -10.24 11.75
N LYS A 32 -6.98 -11.11 10.90
CA LYS A 32 -6.25 -11.99 9.99
C LYS A 32 -5.85 -11.27 8.72
N PHE A 33 -4.81 -10.45 8.83
CA PHE A 33 -4.20 -9.74 7.72
C PHE A 33 -2.92 -10.43 7.25
N SER A 34 -2.60 -10.23 5.97
CA SER A 34 -1.36 -10.71 5.37
C SER A 34 -0.66 -9.57 4.64
N ARG A 35 0.66 -9.68 4.50
CA ARG A 35 1.42 -8.76 3.65
C ARG A 35 0.83 -8.75 2.24
N GLY A 36 0.72 -7.56 1.67
CA GLY A 36 0.11 -7.31 0.37
C GLY A 36 -1.40 -7.10 0.39
N ASP A 37 -2.10 -7.33 1.52
CA ASP A 37 -3.53 -7.03 1.63
C ASP A 37 -3.78 -5.53 1.43
N VAL A 38 -4.78 -5.19 0.61
CA VAL A 38 -5.26 -3.82 0.46
C VAL A 38 -6.34 -3.59 1.50
N VAL A 39 -6.16 -2.60 2.36
CA VAL A 39 -7.03 -2.33 3.49
C VAL A 39 -7.58 -0.91 3.45
N VAL A 40 -8.82 -0.79 3.92
CA VAL A 40 -9.43 0.50 4.24
C VAL A 40 -9.19 0.76 5.72
N PHE A 41 -8.63 1.90 6.09
CA PHE A 41 -8.46 2.27 7.50
C PHE A 41 -8.82 3.73 7.74
N ARG A 42 -9.15 4.08 8.98
CA ARG A 42 -9.42 5.47 9.37
C ARG A 42 -8.10 6.21 9.62
N SER A 43 -8.00 7.44 9.13
CA SER A 43 -6.82 8.27 9.38
C SER A 43 -6.67 8.52 10.89
N PRO A 44 -5.48 8.29 11.49
CA PRO A 44 -5.21 8.63 12.89
C PRO A 44 -5.41 10.12 13.18
N SER A 45 -5.09 10.98 12.22
CA SER A 45 -5.20 12.43 12.34
C SER A 45 -6.63 12.95 12.16
N ASN A 46 -7.43 12.27 11.33
CA ASN A 46 -8.84 12.62 11.11
C ASN A 46 -9.71 11.35 10.96
N TYR A 47 -10.38 10.96 12.03
CA TYR A 47 -11.17 9.72 12.06
C TYR A 47 -12.35 9.68 11.08
N LYS A 48 -12.75 10.82 10.51
CA LYS A 48 -13.81 10.90 9.48
C LYS A 48 -13.29 10.49 8.10
N GLU A 49 -11.98 10.57 7.90
CA GLU A 49 -11.33 10.21 6.64
C GLU A 49 -10.95 8.74 6.62
N LYS A 50 -11.28 8.08 5.51
CA LYS A 50 -10.89 6.70 5.23
C LYS A 50 -9.84 6.72 4.13
N ASN A 51 -8.79 5.94 4.33
CA ASN A 51 -7.72 5.76 3.38
C ASN A 51 -7.65 4.32 2.92
N VAL A 52 -7.23 4.14 1.66
CA VAL A 52 -6.97 2.83 1.07
C VAL A 52 -5.47 2.69 0.88
N LYS A 53 -4.87 1.69 1.52
CA LYS A 53 -3.43 1.42 1.44
C LYS A 53 -3.15 -0.07 1.45
N ARG A 54 -1.95 -0.45 1.02
CA ARG A 54 -1.48 -1.82 1.06
C ARG A 54 -0.66 -2.08 2.30
N ILE A 55 -0.87 -3.21 2.95
CA ILE A 55 -0.03 -3.67 4.05
C ILE A 55 1.31 -4.12 3.46
N ALA A 56 2.38 -3.39 3.77
CA ALA A 56 3.73 -3.78 3.40
C ALA A 56 4.36 -4.71 4.45
N ALA A 57 4.07 -4.47 5.73
CA ALA A 57 4.59 -5.26 6.84
C ALA A 57 3.60 -5.37 8.00
N LEU A 58 3.77 -6.41 8.82
CA LEU A 58 2.96 -6.75 9.99
C LEU A 58 3.84 -6.84 11.24
N ALA A 59 3.21 -7.06 12.39
CA ALA A 59 3.89 -7.25 13.67
C ALA A 59 5.09 -8.21 13.58
N GLY A 60 6.22 -7.80 14.16
CA GLY A 60 7.47 -8.56 14.15
C GLY A 60 8.38 -8.29 12.95
N ASP A 61 7.86 -7.66 11.89
CA ASP A 61 8.65 -7.30 10.71
C ASP A 61 9.54 -6.07 10.98
N TRP A 62 10.59 -5.95 10.16
CA TRP A 62 11.48 -4.80 10.14
C TRP A 62 11.33 -4.04 8.82
N ILE A 63 11.19 -2.72 8.91
CA ILE A 63 11.15 -1.81 7.78
C ILE A 63 12.39 -0.92 7.82
N HIS A 64 13.13 -0.87 6.72
CA HIS A 64 14.25 0.05 6.53
C HIS A 64 13.73 1.31 5.86
N LEU A 65 13.92 2.45 6.51
CA LEU A 65 13.58 3.76 5.99
C LEU A 65 14.77 4.35 5.21
N PRO A 66 14.53 5.19 4.20
CA PRO A 66 15.60 5.89 3.49
C PRO A 66 16.47 6.78 4.39
N SER A 67 15.98 7.17 5.57
CA SER A 67 16.72 7.95 6.57
C SER A 67 17.80 7.15 7.31
N LEU A 68 18.12 5.92 6.87
CA LEU A 68 18.99 4.95 7.56
C LEU A 68 18.41 4.42 8.89
N ASP A 69 17.18 4.77 9.22
CA ASP A 69 16.47 4.24 10.39
C ASP A 69 15.83 2.90 10.07
N THR A 70 15.82 2.00 11.06
CA THR A 70 15.08 0.74 10.97
C THR A 70 13.99 0.70 12.04
N VAL A 71 12.75 0.44 11.61
CA VAL A 71 11.58 0.39 12.49
C VAL A 71 11.09 -1.05 12.59
N ARG A 72 11.00 -1.57 13.82
CA ARG A 72 10.31 -2.82 14.11
C ARG A 72 8.82 -2.55 14.26
N ILE A 73 7.99 -3.33 13.59
CA ILE A 73 6.53 -3.20 13.72
C ILE A 73 6.07 -3.83 15.04
N PRO A 74 5.44 -3.05 15.94
CA PRO A 74 4.96 -3.57 17.22
C PRO A 74 3.75 -4.50 17.03
N GLU A 75 3.50 -5.33 18.05
CA GLU A 75 2.31 -6.17 18.08
C GLU A 75 1.03 -5.35 17.92
N GLY A 76 0.06 -5.92 17.20
CA GLY A 76 -1.21 -5.24 16.91
C GLY A 76 -1.12 -4.06 15.94
N HIS A 77 0.02 -3.85 15.28
CA HIS A 77 0.21 -2.80 14.27
C HIS A 77 0.59 -3.38 12.91
N CYS A 78 0.43 -2.57 11.87
CA CYS A 78 0.91 -2.83 10.52
C CYS A 78 1.61 -1.60 9.93
N TRP A 79 2.45 -1.84 8.94
CA TRP A 79 3.01 -0.78 8.11
C TRP A 79 2.27 -0.74 6.78
N VAL A 80 1.70 0.41 6.43
CA VAL A 80 0.94 0.59 5.20
C VAL A 80 1.64 1.55 4.24
N VAL A 81 1.69 1.15 2.98
CA VAL A 81 2.29 1.92 1.89
C VAL A 81 1.24 2.12 0.81
N GLY A 82 1.26 3.29 0.17
CA GLY A 82 0.35 3.62 -0.90
C GLY A 82 0.93 3.33 -2.26
N ASP A 83 0.13 2.69 -3.12
CA ASP A 83 0.45 2.43 -4.54
C ASP A 83 0.43 3.72 -5.41
N ASN A 84 0.19 4.90 -4.82
CA ASN A 84 0.31 6.21 -5.46
C ASN A 84 0.93 7.19 -4.47
N ALA A 85 2.24 7.38 -4.56
CA ALA A 85 3.04 8.17 -3.62
C ALA A 85 2.74 9.68 -3.65
N ALA A 86 2.00 10.18 -4.64
CA ALA A 86 1.98 11.61 -4.95
C ALA A 86 1.16 12.51 -4.01
N CYS A 87 0.16 12.03 -3.26
CA CYS A 87 -0.73 12.91 -2.48
C CYS A 87 -1.35 12.29 -1.22
N SER A 88 -0.79 11.23 -0.64
CA SER A 88 -1.44 10.55 0.47
C SER A 88 -0.53 10.31 1.66
N VAL A 89 -1.05 10.60 2.84
CA VAL A 89 -0.47 10.22 4.12
C VAL A 89 -0.34 8.68 4.19
N ASP A 90 0.83 8.19 4.54
CA ASP A 90 1.14 6.76 4.70
C ASP A 90 2.02 6.52 5.95
N SER A 91 2.42 5.27 6.20
CA SER A 91 3.20 4.96 7.40
C SER A 91 4.59 5.61 7.44
N ARG A 92 5.14 6.11 6.32
CA ARG A 92 6.43 6.82 6.34
C ARG A 92 6.35 8.13 7.12
N SER A 93 5.18 8.78 7.13
CA SER A 93 4.93 9.99 7.92
C SER A 93 4.16 9.75 9.22
N LEU A 94 3.30 8.72 9.27
CA LEU A 94 2.49 8.40 10.46
C LEU A 94 3.12 7.39 11.41
N GLY A 95 4.08 6.59 10.93
CA GLY A 95 4.56 5.40 11.60
C GLY A 95 3.62 4.19 11.45
N PRO A 96 3.82 3.15 12.29
CA PRO A 96 2.98 1.96 12.30
C PRO A 96 1.52 2.28 12.65
N ILE A 97 0.58 1.71 11.90
CA ILE A 97 -0.86 1.91 12.07
C ILE A 97 -1.44 0.78 12.93
N PRO A 98 -2.22 1.08 13.99
CA PRO A 98 -2.91 0.06 14.76
C PRO A 98 -3.90 -0.71 13.89
N LEU A 99 -3.89 -2.05 13.98
CA LEU A 99 -4.81 -2.91 13.24
C LEU A 99 -6.29 -2.60 13.56
N GLY A 100 -6.57 -2.06 14.76
CA GLY A 100 -7.91 -1.62 15.17
C GLY A 100 -8.47 -0.42 14.36
N LEU A 101 -7.63 0.32 13.62
CA LEU A 101 -8.10 1.38 12.73
C LEU A 101 -8.57 0.84 11.36
N ILE A 102 -8.26 -0.43 11.06
CA ILE A 102 -8.67 -1.07 9.82
C ILE A 102 -10.18 -1.33 9.84
N CYS A 103 -10.86 -0.85 8.81
CA CYS A 103 -12.29 -1.01 8.58
C CYS A 103 -12.65 -2.25 7.74
N GLY A 104 -11.66 -2.86 7.08
CA GLY A 104 -11.82 -4.09 6.30
C GLY A 104 -10.78 -4.24 5.20
N ARG A 105 -10.78 -5.41 4.54
CA ARG A 105 -9.91 -5.75 3.42
C ARG A 105 -10.65 -5.60 2.10
N ILE A 106 -10.04 -4.96 1.12
CA ILE A 106 -10.54 -4.93 -0.25
C ILE A 106 -10.17 -6.24 -0.93
N THR A 107 -11.17 -6.91 -1.50
CA THR A 107 -10.97 -8.20 -2.19
C THR A 107 -11.22 -8.13 -3.69
N HIS A 108 -12.13 -7.27 -4.14
CA HIS A 108 -12.53 -7.17 -5.53
C HIS A 108 -12.84 -5.71 -5.90
N VAL A 109 -12.57 -5.35 -7.15
CA VAL A 109 -13.21 -4.22 -7.82
C VAL A 109 -14.47 -4.78 -8.47
N VAL A 110 -15.64 -4.20 -8.16
CA VAL A 110 -16.95 -4.64 -8.65
C VAL A 110 -17.51 -3.75 -9.76
N TRP A 111 -16.99 -2.52 -9.90
CA TRP A 111 -17.33 -1.58 -10.97
C TRP A 111 -16.19 -0.56 -11.15
N PRO A 112 -15.91 -0.04 -12.36
CA PRO A 112 -16.59 -0.27 -13.64
C PRO A 112 -16.32 -1.66 -14.25
N PRO A 113 -17.18 -2.17 -15.18
CA PRO A 113 -17.08 -3.54 -15.70
C PRO A 113 -15.72 -3.88 -16.32
N GLN A 114 -15.07 -2.89 -16.92
CA GLN A 114 -13.74 -3.02 -17.54
C GLN A 114 -12.64 -3.31 -16.51
N ARG A 115 -12.91 -3.06 -15.22
CA ARG A 115 -12.00 -3.26 -14.10
C ARG A 115 -12.47 -4.32 -13.13
N LEU A 116 -13.58 -5.00 -13.43
CA LEU A 116 -14.10 -6.09 -12.62
C LEU A 116 -13.02 -7.16 -12.45
N GLY A 117 -12.63 -7.43 -11.21
CA GLY A 117 -11.53 -8.34 -10.96
C GLY A 117 -11.16 -8.44 -9.50
N ARG A 118 -10.41 -9.49 -9.16
CA ARG A 118 -9.88 -9.69 -7.82
C ARG A 118 -8.71 -8.73 -7.59
N VAL A 119 -8.72 -8.08 -6.43
CA VAL A 119 -7.58 -7.32 -5.94
C VAL A 119 -6.65 -8.33 -5.27
N ASP A 120 -5.68 -8.80 -6.04
CA ASP A 120 -4.71 -9.74 -5.52
C ASP A 120 -3.74 -9.04 -4.58
N GLY A 121 -3.67 -9.55 -3.34
CA GLY A 121 -2.62 -9.18 -2.40
C GLY A 121 -1.24 -9.75 -2.77
N LYS A 122 -1.16 -10.56 -3.84
CA LYS A 122 0.06 -11.28 -4.25
C LYS A 122 0.84 -10.63 -5.40
N ASN A 123 0.30 -9.58 -6.02
CA ASN A 123 0.93 -8.96 -7.18
C ASN A 123 1.78 -7.74 -6.76
N ASN A 124 3.10 -7.88 -6.93
CA ASN A 124 4.15 -6.87 -6.79
C ASN A 124 4.28 -6.15 -5.44
N ILE A 125 4.76 -6.88 -4.44
CA ILE A 125 5.54 -6.30 -3.33
C ILE A 125 7.05 -6.21 -3.65
N LEU A 126 7.47 -6.69 -4.84
CA LEU A 126 8.88 -6.72 -5.27
C LEU A 126 9.27 -5.58 -6.22
N ALA A 127 8.36 -4.69 -6.62
CA ALA A 127 8.69 -3.62 -7.57
C ALA A 127 9.05 -2.27 -6.91
N GLU A 128 8.83 -2.10 -5.60
CA GLU A 128 9.14 -0.83 -4.89
C GLU A 128 9.87 -1.02 -3.55
N VAL A 129 10.24 -2.26 -3.21
CA VAL A 129 11.27 -2.55 -2.19
C VAL A 129 12.54 -3.00 -2.90
N GLN A 130 12.92 -2.28 -3.97
CA GLN A 130 14.25 -2.37 -4.53
C GLN A 130 15.10 -1.34 -3.78
N VAL A 131 15.52 -1.74 -2.59
CA VAL A 131 16.78 -1.25 -2.03
C VAL A 131 17.86 -1.92 -2.85
N ASP A 132 18.38 -1.22 -3.85
CA ASP A 132 19.78 -1.29 -4.24
C ASP A 132 20.26 0.16 -4.35
N MET A 133 20.72 0.67 -3.21
CA MET A 133 21.90 1.51 -3.18
C MET A 133 23.08 0.68 -3.69
N LEU A 134 24.03 1.37 -4.35
CA LEU A 134 25.34 0.97 -4.91
C LEU A 134 25.32 0.93 -6.46
N GLU A 135 26.18 1.63 -7.20
CA GLU A 135 27.53 2.11 -6.88
C GLU A 135 27.93 3.38 -7.67
N GLU A 136 28.71 4.21 -6.99
CA GLU A 136 29.75 5.15 -7.40
C GLU A 136 30.12 5.22 -8.90
N HIS A 137 30.21 6.43 -9.47
CA HIS A 137 31.48 6.97 -9.98
C HIS A 137 31.32 8.46 -10.27
N ARG A 138 31.93 9.24 -9.38
CA ARG A 138 32.47 10.56 -9.70
C ARG A 138 33.69 10.32 -10.61
N ASP A 139 33.70 10.98 -11.75
CA ASP A 139 34.86 11.70 -12.31
C ASP A 139 34.35 12.78 -13.27
#